data_AF-A0A832E447-F1
#
_entry.id   AF-A0A832E447-F1
#
_cell.length_a   1.000
_cell.length_b   1.000
_cell.length_c   1.000
_cell.angle_alpha   90.00
_cell.angle_beta   90.00
_cell.angle_gamma   90.00
#
_symmetry.space_group_name_H-M   'P 1'
#
loop_
_entity.id
_entity.type
_entity.pdbx_description
1 polymer ?
#
loop_
_entity_poly.entity_id
_entity_poly.type
_entity_poly.pdbx_seq_one_letter_code
_entity_poly.pdbx_strand_id
1 'polypeptide(L)'
;MSKEKKLGRFQVMALLQAARYYLLTGDKRRAYSFGLNRAIFYAWAKRRGGAPRVKRRRITKLVEEVREKNGRIIAYVGDEAAFVSPNGWFIIGGEEKKPEDFEKEIVRRIESVMPFEEAWKQAVEYLESFDKRVLLSQREFFEKVYKPVRDAFPEGIEEPKKREKQETLF
;
A
#
# COMPACT_ATOMS: atom_id res chain seq x y z
N MET A 1 31.90 5.83 -11.35
CA MET A 1 30.85 6.45 -10.52
C MET A 1 29.79 5.40 -10.24
N SER A 2 29.65 4.95 -8.98
CA SER A 2 28.54 4.06 -8.64
C SER A 2 27.25 4.86 -8.85
N LYS A 3 26.32 4.34 -9.65
CA LYS A 3 24.95 4.87 -9.65
C LYS A 3 24.47 4.71 -8.22
N GLU A 4 24.15 5.81 -7.53
CA GLU A 4 23.42 5.74 -6.26
C GLU A 4 22.27 4.73 -6.44
N LYS A 5 22.28 3.68 -5.64
CA LYS A 5 21.22 2.67 -5.71
C LYS A 5 19.97 3.33 -5.16
N LYS A 6 19.09 3.81 -6.03
CA LYS A 6 17.78 4.36 -5.65
C LYS A 6 16.75 3.24 -5.57
N LEU A 7 15.74 3.43 -4.72
CA LEU A 7 14.61 2.50 -4.65
C LEU A 7 13.80 2.55 -5.94
N GLY A 8 13.45 1.37 -6.45
CA GLY A 8 12.59 1.26 -7.62
C GLY A 8 11.13 1.55 -7.28
N ARG A 9 10.38 2.10 -8.24
CA ARG A 9 8.93 2.37 -8.14
C ARG A 9 8.11 1.19 -7.60
N PHE A 10 8.50 -0.03 -7.95
CA PHE A 10 7.83 -1.25 -7.46
C PHE A 10 8.03 -1.44 -5.96
N GLN A 11 9.26 -1.27 -5.45
CA GLN A 11 9.57 -1.34 -4.02
C GLN A 11 8.83 -0.23 -3.27
N VAL A 12 8.83 1.00 -3.79
CA VAL A 12 8.11 2.13 -3.18
C VAL A 12 6.60 1.88 -3.14
N MET A 13 6.00 1.38 -4.24
CA MET A 13 4.59 1.02 -4.26
C MET A 13 4.26 -0.06 -3.22
N ALA A 14 5.06 -1.12 -3.15
CA ALA A 14 4.84 -2.22 -2.23
C ALA A 14 4.95 -1.76 -0.77
N LEU A 15 5.99 -0.98 -0.44
CA LEU A 15 6.25 -0.43 0.88
C LEU A 15 5.09 0.47 1.34
N LEU A 16 4.69 1.44 0.52
CA LEU A 16 3.63 2.38 0.88
C LEU A 16 2.27 1.70 1.00
N GLN A 17 1.93 0.74 0.13
CA GLN A 17 0.67 0.00 0.25
C GLN A 17 0.66 -0.92 1.49
N ALA A 18 1.80 -1.52 1.86
CA ALA A 18 1.92 -2.26 3.10
C ALA A 18 1.74 -1.35 4.31
N ALA A 19 2.45 -0.23 4.37
CA ALA A 19 2.30 0.75 5.46
C ALA A 19 0.87 1.30 5.57
N ARG A 20 0.20 1.54 4.43
CA ARG A 20 -1.21 1.93 4.35
C ARG A 20 -2.12 0.89 5.00
N TYR A 21 -1.97 -0.39 4.64
CA TYR A 21 -2.77 -1.46 5.22
C TYR A 21 -2.51 -1.59 6.72
N TYR A 22 -1.24 -1.52 7.13
CA TYR A 22 -0.83 -1.55 8.53
C TYR A 22 -1.50 -0.44 9.34
N LEU A 23 -1.47 0.82 8.86
CA LEU A 23 -2.15 1.92 9.54
C LEU A 23 -3.67 1.76 9.66
N LEU A 24 -4.30 1.07 8.72
CA LEU A 24 -5.74 0.82 8.74
C LEU A 24 -6.15 -0.37 9.63
N THR A 25 -5.23 -1.25 10.01
CA THR A 25 -5.57 -2.56 10.61
C THR A 25 -4.73 -2.98 11.81
N GLY A 26 -3.49 -2.51 11.91
CA GLY A 26 -2.46 -3.00 12.84
C GLY A 26 -1.81 -4.33 12.44
N ASP A 27 -2.24 -4.99 11.35
CA ASP A 27 -1.74 -6.32 10.96
C ASP A 27 -0.55 -6.21 9.99
N LYS A 28 0.66 -6.36 10.53
CA LYS A 28 1.91 -6.26 9.76
C LYS A 28 2.10 -7.41 8.76
N ARG A 29 1.68 -8.63 9.09
CA ARG A 29 1.84 -9.78 8.17
C ARG A 29 0.91 -9.62 6.96
N ARG A 30 -0.36 -9.29 7.20
CA ARG A 30 -1.31 -9.04 6.10
C ARG A 30 -0.97 -7.76 5.34
N ALA A 31 -0.36 -6.77 5.97
CA ALA A 31 0.16 -5.59 5.29
C ALA A 31 1.20 -5.95 4.21
N TYR A 32 2.16 -6.83 4.52
CA TYR A 32 3.16 -7.27 3.53
C TYR A 32 2.51 -8.01 2.36
N SER A 33 1.58 -8.92 2.67
CA SER A 33 0.78 -9.62 1.67
C SER A 33 0.04 -8.65 0.74
N PHE A 34 -0.64 -7.65 1.31
CA PHE A 34 -1.36 -6.63 0.57
C PHE A 34 -0.42 -5.76 -0.29
N GLY A 35 0.67 -5.26 0.30
CA GLY A 35 1.62 -4.38 -0.37
C GLY A 35 2.22 -5.00 -1.63
N LEU A 36 2.72 -6.24 -1.52
CA LEU A 36 3.24 -6.97 -2.67
C LEU A 36 2.14 -7.21 -3.72
N ASN A 37 0.97 -7.65 -3.29
CA ASN A 37 -0.18 -7.89 -4.17
C ASN A 37 -0.56 -6.64 -4.98
N ARG A 38 -0.62 -5.47 -4.34
CA ARG A 38 -0.95 -4.20 -4.99
C ARG A 38 0.15 -3.74 -5.94
N ALA A 39 1.42 -3.87 -5.58
CA ALA A 39 2.52 -3.53 -6.48
C ALA A 39 2.47 -4.36 -7.78
N ILE A 40 2.21 -5.67 -7.67
CA ILE A 40 2.01 -6.56 -8.84
C ILE A 40 0.79 -6.13 -9.65
N PHE A 41 -0.34 -5.85 -8.98
CA PHE A 41 -1.57 -5.41 -9.64
C PHE A 41 -1.35 -4.14 -10.48
N TYR A 42 -0.74 -3.10 -9.92
CA TYR A 42 -0.49 -1.86 -10.64
C TYR A 42 0.54 -2.03 -11.76
N ALA A 43 1.56 -2.87 -11.57
CA ALA A 43 2.52 -3.20 -12.63
C ALA A 43 1.82 -3.88 -13.81
N TRP A 44 0.88 -4.79 -13.55
CA TRP A 44 0.05 -5.43 -14.57
C TRP A 44 -0.95 -4.46 -15.22
N ALA A 45 -1.68 -3.69 -14.42
CA ALA A 45 -2.70 -2.74 -14.91
C ALA A 45 -2.09 -1.68 -15.82
N LYS A 46 -0.89 -1.18 -15.50
CA LYS A 46 -0.14 -0.26 -16.35
C LYS A 46 0.16 -0.86 -17.73
N ARG A 47 0.53 -2.15 -17.80
CA ARG A 47 0.81 -2.84 -19.07
C ARG A 47 -0.44 -3.07 -19.93
N ARG A 48 -1.62 -3.13 -19.32
CA ARG A 48 -2.90 -3.41 -19.99
C ARG A 48 -3.75 -2.17 -20.30
N GLY A 49 -3.24 -0.96 -20.04
CA GLY A 49 -3.96 0.29 -20.31
C GLY A 49 -4.98 0.70 -19.24
N GLY A 50 -4.97 0.07 -18.06
CA GLY A 50 -5.83 0.46 -16.94
C GLY A 50 -6.36 -0.72 -16.12
N ALA A 51 -6.83 -0.40 -14.91
CA ALA A 51 -7.54 -1.35 -14.05
C ALA A 51 -9.06 -1.32 -14.36
N PRO A 52 -9.76 -2.47 -14.30
CA PRO A 52 -11.21 -2.50 -14.36
C PRO A 52 -11.82 -1.62 -13.25
N ARG A 53 -12.83 -0.80 -13.59
CA ARG A 53 -13.55 0.00 -12.59
C ARG A 53 -14.39 -0.93 -11.70
N VAL A 54 -14.03 -1.02 -10.43
CA VAL A 54 -14.87 -1.68 -9.42
C VAL A 54 -15.98 -0.71 -9.01
N LYS A 55 -17.22 -1.20 -8.88
CA LYS A 55 -18.33 -0.38 -8.37
C LYS A 55 -17.99 0.10 -6.96
N ARG A 56 -18.08 1.42 -6.73
CA ARG A 56 -17.89 2.02 -5.40
C ARG A 56 -18.88 1.39 -4.42
N ARG A 57 -18.38 0.74 -3.39
CA ARG A 57 -19.16 0.28 -2.24
C ARG A 57 -19.20 1.37 -1.18
N ARG A 58 -20.27 1.38 -0.37
CA ARG A 58 -20.37 2.26 0.79
C ARG A 58 -19.40 1.73 1.86
N ILE A 59 -18.35 2.48 2.15
CA ILE A 59 -17.31 2.10 3.12
C ILE A 59 -17.92 2.17 4.51
N THR A 60 -18.21 1.03 5.13
CA THR A 60 -18.71 0.93 6.51
C THR A 60 -17.61 0.52 7.49
N LYS A 61 -16.59 -0.21 7.01
CA LYS A 61 -15.38 -0.62 7.73
C LYS A 61 -14.14 -0.22 6.93
N LEU A 62 -13.00 -0.08 7.61
CA LEU A 62 -11.72 0.25 6.96
C LEU A 62 -11.25 -0.85 6.03
N VAL A 63 -11.40 -2.08 6.51
CA VAL A 63 -11.25 -3.30 5.74
C VAL A 63 -12.50 -4.15 5.92
N GLU A 64 -13.13 -4.52 4.81
CA GLU A 64 -14.31 -5.38 4.78
C GLU A 64 -14.04 -6.62 3.92
N GLU A 65 -14.25 -7.81 4.47
CA GLU A 65 -14.19 -9.06 3.71
C GLU A 65 -15.58 -9.56 3.37
N VAL A 66 -15.78 -9.88 2.10
CA VAL A 66 -17.04 -10.43 1.58
C VAL A 66 -16.76 -11.72 0.87
N ARG A 67 -17.51 -12.77 1.24
CA ARG A 67 -17.50 -14.05 0.56
C ARG A 67 -18.55 -14.04 -0.55
N GLU A 68 -18.11 -14.23 -1.79
CA GLU A 68 -18.98 -14.38 -2.95
C GLU A 68 -19.63 -15.77 -2.97
N LYS A 69 -20.73 -15.91 -3.73
CA LYS A 69 -21.45 -17.19 -3.90
C LYS A 69 -20.58 -18.32 -4.46
N ASN A 70 -19.55 -17.98 -5.24
CA ASN A 70 -18.58 -18.92 -5.80
C ASN A 70 -17.48 -19.33 -4.78
N GLY A 71 -17.59 -18.89 -3.53
CA GLY A 71 -16.64 -19.19 -2.45
C GLY A 71 -15.43 -18.25 -2.38
N ARG A 72 -15.20 -17.37 -3.35
CA ARG A 72 -14.09 -16.40 -3.36
C ARG A 72 -14.29 -15.37 -2.26
N ILE A 73 -13.19 -14.97 -1.62
CA ILE A 73 -13.18 -13.92 -0.60
C ILE A 73 -12.58 -12.67 -1.24
N ILE A 74 -13.28 -11.53 -1.12
CA ILE A 74 -12.80 -10.23 -1.55
C ILE A 74 -12.66 -9.36 -0.30
N ALA A 75 -11.44 -8.87 -0.07
CA ALA A 75 -11.19 -7.80 0.87
C ALA A 75 -11.27 -6.45 0.17
N TYR A 76 -12.01 -5.52 0.77
CA TYR A 76 -12.09 -4.12 0.40
C TYR A 76 -11.26 -3.32 1.40
N VAL A 77 -10.18 -2.69 0.96
CA VAL A 77 -9.39 -1.74 1.74
C VAL A 77 -9.85 -0.34 1.34
N GLY A 78 -10.83 0.19 2.08
CA GLY A 78 -11.63 1.32 1.64
C GLY A 78 -12.38 1.02 0.34
N ASP A 79 -12.08 1.74 -0.75
CA ASP A 79 -12.69 1.49 -2.08
C ASP A 79 -11.89 0.51 -2.97
N GLU A 80 -10.76 -0.03 -2.49
CA GLU A 80 -9.91 -0.94 -3.26
C GLU A 80 -10.21 -2.41 -2.98
N ALA A 81 -10.59 -3.16 -4.02
CA ALA A 81 -10.88 -4.59 -3.91
C ALA A 81 -9.65 -5.45 -4.26
N ALA A 82 -9.44 -6.51 -3.47
CA ALA A 82 -8.45 -7.55 -3.73
C ALA A 82 -8.95 -8.92 -3.27
N PHE A 83 -8.59 -9.98 -4.00
CA PHE A 83 -8.94 -11.34 -3.59
C PHE A 83 -8.08 -11.79 -2.41
N VAL A 84 -8.66 -12.60 -1.54
CA VAL A 84 -8.01 -13.21 -0.39
C VAL A 84 -8.24 -14.72 -0.41
N SER A 85 -7.22 -15.48 -0.04
CA SER A 85 -7.31 -16.92 0.11
C SER A 85 -8.01 -17.32 1.41
N PRO A 86 -8.45 -18.59 1.55
CA PRO A 86 -8.89 -19.11 2.84
C PRO A 86 -7.85 -19.00 3.96
N ASN A 87 -6.55 -18.90 3.61
CA ASN A 87 -5.46 -18.72 4.57
C ASN A 87 -5.26 -17.26 5.00
N GLY A 88 -6.07 -16.32 4.48
CA GLY A 88 -6.00 -14.90 4.83
C GLY A 88 -4.98 -14.09 4.01
N TRP A 89 -4.32 -14.69 3.02
CA TRP A 89 -3.33 -14.01 2.18
C TRP A 89 -3.96 -13.45 0.90
N PHE A 90 -3.49 -12.28 0.47
CA PHE A 90 -3.96 -11.67 -0.76
C PHE A 90 -3.51 -12.45 -1.98
N ILE A 91 -4.43 -12.70 -2.92
CA ILE A 91 -4.21 -13.48 -4.14
C ILE A 91 -4.17 -12.55 -5.35
N ILE A 92 -3.25 -12.81 -6.27
CA ILE A 92 -3.28 -12.26 -7.64
C ILE A 92 -2.70 -13.28 -8.61
N GLY A 93 -3.32 -13.43 -9.78
CA GLY A 93 -2.88 -14.42 -10.78
C GLY A 93 -3.01 -15.89 -10.34
N GLY A 94 -3.83 -16.18 -9.32
CA GLY A 94 -3.97 -17.52 -8.76
C GLY A 94 -2.95 -17.86 -7.68
N GLU A 95 -2.03 -16.95 -7.35
CA GLU A 95 -1.00 -17.17 -6.35
C GLU A 95 -1.24 -16.31 -5.11
N GLU A 96 -1.09 -16.92 -3.94
CA GLU A 96 -0.96 -16.17 -2.68
C GLU A 96 0.30 -15.32 -2.70
N LYS A 97 0.24 -14.15 -2.06
CA LYS A 97 1.41 -13.31 -1.78
C LYS A 97 1.63 -13.33 -0.28
N LYS A 98 2.54 -14.18 0.17
CA LYS A 98 2.81 -14.40 1.59
C LYS A 98 3.74 -13.30 2.12
N PRO A 99 3.75 -13.06 3.45
CA PRO A 99 4.69 -12.11 4.06
C PRO A 99 6.15 -12.41 3.69
N GLU A 100 6.52 -13.70 3.62
CA GLU A 100 7.86 -14.15 3.28
C GLU A 100 8.25 -13.82 1.82
N ASP A 101 7.27 -13.70 0.92
CA ASP A 101 7.51 -13.27 -0.47
C ASP A 101 7.84 -11.77 -0.52
N PHE A 102 7.15 -10.96 0.29
CA PHE A 102 7.46 -9.54 0.44
C PHE A 102 8.87 -9.35 1.00
N GLU A 103 9.29 -10.15 1.98
CA GLU A 103 10.66 -10.10 2.51
C GLU A 103 11.69 -10.41 1.43
N LYS A 104 11.47 -11.48 0.65
CA LYS A 104 12.38 -11.89 -0.43
C LYS A 104 12.46 -10.85 -1.56
N GLU A 105 11.34 -10.25 -1.95
CA GLU A 105 11.26 -9.39 -3.14
C GLU A 105 11.42 -7.90 -2.87
N ILE A 106 10.98 -7.45 -1.70
CA ILE A 106 10.90 -6.03 -1.34
C ILE A 106 11.96 -5.68 -0.30
N VAL A 107 11.94 -6.35 0.87
CA VAL A 107 12.86 -6.03 1.99
C VAL A 107 14.30 -6.14 1.52
N ARG A 108 14.71 -7.27 0.95
CA ARG A 108 16.08 -7.48 0.45
C ARG A 108 16.56 -6.41 -0.55
N ARG A 109 15.64 -5.87 -1.36
CA ARG A 109 15.98 -4.83 -2.34
C ARG A 109 16.08 -3.46 -1.68
N ILE A 110 15.22 -3.18 -0.71
CA ILE A 110 15.31 -1.96 0.10
C ILE A 110 16.62 -1.97 0.89
N GLU A 111 16.95 -3.08 1.56
CA GLU A 111 18.18 -3.27 2.35
C GLU A 111 19.46 -3.10 1.53
N SER A 112 19.40 -3.30 0.22
CA SER A 112 20.53 -3.02 -0.67
C SER A 112 20.82 -1.53 -0.88
N VAL A 113 19.92 -0.66 -0.39
CA VAL A 113 19.95 0.81 -0.46
C VAL A 113 20.01 1.44 0.93
N MET A 114 19.14 1.03 1.84
CA MET A 114 19.01 1.56 3.20
C MET A 114 18.40 0.52 4.14
N PRO A 115 18.56 0.63 5.47
CA PRO A 115 17.91 -0.27 6.43
C PRO A 115 16.39 -0.32 6.23
N PHE A 116 15.82 -1.53 6.18
CA PHE A 116 14.39 -1.68 5.93
C PHE A 116 13.54 -1.10 7.05
N GLU A 117 13.96 -1.24 8.31
CA GLU A 117 13.27 -0.67 9.47
C GLU A 117 13.15 0.85 9.36
N GLU A 118 14.19 1.50 8.85
CA GLU A 118 14.20 2.94 8.61
C GLU A 118 13.24 3.32 7.47
N ALA A 119 13.29 2.60 6.35
CA ALA A 119 12.35 2.79 5.24
C ALA A 119 10.89 2.57 5.67
N TRP A 120 10.64 1.55 6.49
CA TRP A 120 9.33 1.25 7.06
C TRP A 120 8.85 2.39 7.96
N LYS A 121 9.69 2.86 8.88
CA LYS A 121 9.39 3.98 9.76
C LYS A 121 9.01 5.23 8.96
N GLN A 122 9.85 5.62 7.99
CA GLN A 122 9.60 6.78 7.14
C GLN A 122 8.31 6.64 6.33
N ALA A 123 8.02 5.45 5.81
CA ALA A 123 6.77 5.18 5.10
C ALA A 123 5.55 5.33 6.02
N VAL A 124 5.61 4.81 7.25
CA VAL A 124 4.52 4.94 8.23
C VAL A 124 4.31 6.41 8.61
N GLU A 125 5.37 7.12 9.01
CA GLU A 125 5.30 8.54 9.41
C GLU A 125 4.79 9.43 8.27
N TYR A 126 5.25 9.18 7.04
CA TYR A 126 4.74 9.87 5.85
C TYR A 126 3.24 9.67 5.69
N LEU A 127 2.73 8.44 5.83
CA LEU A 127 1.31 8.13 5.66
C LEU A 127 0.42 8.66 6.78
N GLU A 128 0.94 8.76 8.01
CA GLU A 128 0.22 9.33 9.16
C GLU A 128 -0.13 10.81 8.97
N SER A 129 0.61 11.54 8.11
CA SER A 129 0.32 12.93 7.78
C SER A 129 -0.95 13.15 6.93
N PHE A 130 -1.47 12.08 6.32
CA PHE A 130 -2.63 12.12 5.44
C PHE A 130 -3.93 11.81 6.18
N ASP A 131 -5.01 12.46 5.76
CA ASP A 131 -6.33 12.11 6.25
C ASP A 131 -6.67 10.67 5.92
N LYS A 132 -7.34 10.01 6.85
CA LYS A 132 -7.82 8.63 6.70
C LYS A 132 -8.64 8.41 5.43
N ARG A 133 -9.36 9.44 4.94
CA ARG A 133 -10.10 9.38 3.66
C ARG A 133 -9.18 9.17 2.45
N VAL A 134 -8.00 9.80 2.45
CA VAL A 134 -6.96 9.61 1.42
C VAL A 134 -6.44 8.18 1.47
N LEU A 135 -6.19 7.65 2.67
CA LEU A 135 -5.76 6.26 2.86
C LEU A 135 -6.86 5.25 2.49
N LEU A 136 -8.14 5.60 2.54
CA LEU A 136 -9.24 4.71 2.15
C LEU A 136 -9.57 4.79 0.65
N SER A 137 -9.11 5.81 -0.07
CA SER A 137 -9.35 5.92 -1.51
C SER A 137 -8.15 5.48 -2.33
N GLN A 138 -8.33 4.46 -3.16
CA GLN A 138 -7.37 3.97 -4.14
C GLN A 138 -6.82 5.10 -5.02
N ARG A 139 -7.72 5.95 -5.54
CA ARG A 139 -7.36 7.05 -6.43
C ARG A 139 -6.58 8.13 -5.68
N GLU A 140 -7.06 8.55 -4.51
CA GLU A 140 -6.38 9.61 -3.76
C GLU A 140 -5.04 9.13 -3.23
N PHE A 141 -4.94 7.89 -2.76
CA PHE A 141 -3.68 7.27 -2.39
C PHE A 141 -2.69 7.28 -3.57
N PHE A 142 -3.13 6.86 -4.76
CA PHE A 142 -2.24 6.87 -5.92
C PHE A 142 -1.76 8.29 -6.27
N GLU A 143 -2.67 9.26 -6.37
CA GLU A 143 -2.35 10.61 -6.85
C GLU A 143 -1.67 11.50 -5.80
N LYS A 144 -2.12 11.46 -4.54
CA LYS A 144 -1.67 12.36 -3.47
C LYS A 144 -0.54 11.78 -2.62
N VAL A 145 -0.42 10.45 -2.55
CA VAL A 145 0.54 9.78 -1.66
C VAL A 145 1.68 9.14 -2.46
N TYR A 146 1.36 8.21 -3.35
CA TYR A 146 2.40 7.45 -4.07
C TYR A 146 3.07 8.28 -5.16
N LYS A 147 2.30 8.92 -6.04
CA LYS A 147 2.83 9.62 -7.21
C LYS A 147 3.85 10.73 -6.90
N PRO A 148 3.70 11.53 -5.82
CA PRO A 148 4.70 12.54 -5.46
C PRO A 148 6.07 11.96 -5.09
N VAL A 149 6.12 10.80 -4.43
CA VAL A 149 7.36 10.23 -3.88
C VAL A 149 7.91 9.01 -4.66
N ARG A 150 7.17 8.48 -5.64
CA ARG A 150 7.50 7.21 -6.33
C ARG A 150 8.90 7.12 -6.96
N ASP A 151 9.50 8.27 -7.28
CA ASP A 151 10.78 8.40 -7.98
C ASP A 151 11.89 8.94 -7.07
N ALA A 152 11.55 9.37 -5.86
CA ALA A 152 12.43 10.10 -4.96
C ALA A 152 12.37 9.60 -3.51
N PHE A 153 11.59 8.55 -3.19
CA PHE A 153 11.55 8.02 -1.82
C PHE A 153 12.91 7.40 -1.45
N PRO A 154 13.47 7.71 -0.27
CA PRO A 154 12.87 8.53 0.80
C PRO A 154 13.02 10.06 0.67
N GLU A 155 14.01 10.55 -0.08
CA GLU A 155 14.40 11.97 -0.13
C GLU A 155 13.29 12.95 -0.55
N GLY A 156 12.29 12.47 -1.29
CA GLY A 156 11.14 13.25 -1.76
C GLY A 156 10.00 13.37 -0.77
N ILE A 157 10.12 12.80 0.44
CA ILE A 157 9.19 13.08 1.53
C ILE A 157 9.52 14.49 2.05
N GLU A 158 8.73 15.49 1.65
CA GLU A 158 8.75 16.77 2.35
C GLU A 158 8.23 16.53 3.77
N GLU A 159 8.96 17.00 4.79
CA GLU A 159 8.54 16.89 6.18
C GLU A 159 7.09 17.39 6.30
N PRO A 160 6.20 16.63 6.96
CA PRO A 160 4.82 17.06 7.09
C PRO A 160 4.83 18.39 7.84
N LYS A 161 4.39 19.47 7.17
CA LYS A 161 4.07 20.72 7.85
C LYS A 161 3.11 20.34 8.97
N LYS A 162 3.58 20.42 10.22
CA LYS A 162 2.79 20.14 11.42
C LYS A 162 1.41 20.73 11.18
N ARG A 163 0.38 19.88 11.10
CA ARG A 163 -1.00 20.36 11.10
C ARG A 163 -1.12 21.18 12.38
N GLU A 164 -1.18 22.51 12.24
CA GLU A 164 -1.65 23.37 13.31
C GLU A 164 -3.01 22.78 13.71
N LYS A 165 -3.09 22.28 14.94
CA LYS A 165 -4.36 21.85 15.51
C LYS A 165 -5.27 23.07 15.40
N GLN A 166 -6.26 23.02 14.52
CA GLN A 166 -7.37 23.95 14.61
C GLN A 166 -8.07 23.62 15.92
N GLU A 167 -7.74 24.38 16.97
CA GLU A 167 -8.55 24.48 18.17
C GLU A 167 -9.91 24.98 17.73
N THR A 168 -10.86 24.07 17.58
CA THR A 168 -12.28 24.41 17.66
C THR A 168 -12.52 24.98 19.04
N LEU A 169 -12.55 26.31 19.12
CA LEU A 169 -13.18 27.07 20.20
C LEU A 169 -14.65 26.63 20.29
N PHE A 170 -14.99 25.96 21.39
CA PHE A 170 -16.36 25.86 21.90
C PHE A 170 -16.57 26.92 22.97
#